data_AF-A0A350IQN8-F1
#
_entry.id   AF-A0A350IQN8-F1
#
_cell.length_a   1.000
_cell.length_b   1.000
_cell.length_c   1.000
_cell.angle_alpha   90.00
_cell.angle_beta   90.00
_cell.angle_gamma   90.00
#
_symmetry.space_group_name_H-M   'P 1'
#
loop_
_entity.id
_entity.type
_entity.pdbx_description
1 polymer ?
#
loop_
_entity_poly.entity_id
_entity_poly.type
_entity_poly.pdbx_seq_one_letter_code
_entity_poly.pdbx_strand_id
1 'polypeptide(L)'
;MAPPRPLSRHPRRRTLRSAGGGRSRPGSGRRHPARPAPRARGAPAPPAGRGRRLVASGRPGRARIGDGDRAPAGRRFAVARPAEPTRRRGVEAEDPAGGNQPALAPAPAEGPTELDLLVERLAAREAAPAHPVWVTPLPRQLSLDAVLKRGGGPLEVTLGLADHPLRQRQQPWGIDFGGELGHLAIVGGRRTGRSTALRTIAASLLLTHDPTAVQLYVLDRGGSLQALAGAPHVGTVAGKADPEVARRTVRLLSRLVDQRDGELRRLGLGGIDELRRSWRERGSGDGFGDVFLLIDNWGTATRAFDWIEEEVTALAGVGLSHGIHPVLSADRWGDIRPALRDRIPARLQLRPIDPADSAYDLRATRGLASTPGRTLGPGSCQIQLALPRVDGGDPAIDPDTAFRDLVKRRAHPGPPAPPVPLLPLTVPLGEMDWVEWRRRREVPLGIADADLRPVPFDLLVPDTQHLVVCGDARCGKTSFLRALLLAMTRVLSPEEVRFHLIDIRRGLLDAVPAAYLGGHAMTASAVEGVVVSLREELAQRVPPAGAGRRDLAETAARPWPRGGAGGR
;
A
#
# COMPACT_ATOMS: atom_id res chain seq x y z
N MET A 1 31.98 -36.11 34.21
CA MET A 1 31.73 -36.31 35.65
C MET A 1 30.23 -36.27 35.89
N ALA A 2 29.66 -37.41 36.24
CA ALA A 2 28.30 -37.56 36.78
C ALA A 2 28.23 -37.02 38.25
N PRO A 3 27.07 -36.93 38.94
CA PRO A 3 25.72 -37.34 38.53
C PRO A 3 24.58 -36.35 38.91
N PRO A 4 23.34 -36.60 38.44
CA PRO A 4 22.09 -36.06 38.99
C PRO A 4 21.43 -37.04 39.98
N ARG A 5 20.62 -36.54 40.92
CA ARG A 5 19.77 -37.35 41.81
C ARG A 5 18.42 -36.66 42.14
N PRO A 6 17.37 -37.44 42.52
CA PRO A 6 16.05 -37.37 41.88
C PRO A 6 14.82 -37.39 42.86
N LEU A 7 13.60 -37.59 42.31
CA LEU A 7 12.34 -38.08 42.95
C LEU A 7 11.56 -37.07 43.83
N SER A 8 10.22 -37.02 43.95
CA SER A 8 9.10 -37.97 43.75
C SER A 8 7.74 -37.20 43.75
N ARG A 9 6.79 -37.52 42.85
CA ARG A 9 5.48 -38.20 43.04
C ARG A 9 4.55 -37.77 44.22
N HIS A 10 3.43 -37.10 43.85
CA HIS A 10 1.98 -37.35 44.15
C HIS A 10 1.48 -37.80 45.56
N PRO A 11 0.15 -37.81 45.84
CA PRO A 11 -0.92 -36.82 45.68
C PRO A 11 -1.82 -36.73 46.95
N ARG A 12 -2.74 -35.76 47.08
CA ARG A 12 -3.89 -35.90 48.01
C ARG A 12 -5.22 -35.40 47.42
N ARG A 13 -6.16 -36.36 47.35
CA ARG A 13 -7.61 -36.20 47.15
C ARG A 13 -8.29 -35.71 48.44
N ARG A 14 -9.40 -34.98 48.29
CA ARG A 14 -10.68 -35.08 49.05
C ARG A 14 -11.67 -34.09 48.40
N THR A 15 -12.65 -34.50 47.58
CA THR A 15 -14.00 -35.05 47.87
C THR A 15 -14.80 -34.33 48.96
N LEU A 16 -15.94 -33.76 48.55
CA LEU A 16 -17.31 -33.76 49.15
C LEU A 16 -18.20 -32.92 48.18
N ARG A 17 -19.16 -33.45 47.40
CA ARG A 17 -20.56 -33.83 47.74
C ARG A 17 -21.24 -32.83 48.67
N SER A 18 -22.48 -32.38 48.53
CA SER A 18 -23.60 -32.56 47.58
C SER A 18 -24.80 -31.76 48.12
N ALA A 19 -25.89 -31.68 47.34
CA ALA A 19 -27.26 -31.26 47.67
C ALA A 19 -27.56 -29.76 47.47
N GLY A 20 -28.66 -29.33 46.86
CA GLY A 20 -29.82 -30.05 46.33
C GLY A 20 -31.09 -29.18 46.45
N GLY A 21 -31.90 -29.14 45.38
CA GLY A 21 -33.31 -28.69 45.34
C GLY A 21 -33.54 -27.17 45.41
N GLY A 22 -34.48 -26.54 44.71
CA GLY A 22 -35.54 -27.01 43.82
C GLY A 22 -36.71 -26.00 43.84
N ARG A 23 -37.41 -25.86 42.68
CA ARG A 23 -38.79 -25.34 42.48
C ARG A 23 -39.02 -23.82 42.69
N SER A 24 -39.93 -23.10 42.02
CA SER A 24 -40.63 -23.19 40.72
C SER A 24 -41.60 -21.98 40.60
N ARG A 25 -41.57 -21.28 39.44
CA ARG A 25 -42.71 -20.60 38.70
C ARG A 25 -43.46 -19.40 39.34
N PRO A 26 -44.33 -18.64 38.59
CA PRO A 26 -44.44 -18.39 37.12
C PRO A 26 -44.75 -16.91 36.70
N GLY A 27 -44.67 -16.62 35.38
CA GLY A 27 -45.80 -16.02 34.65
C GLY A 27 -45.78 -14.53 34.24
N SER A 28 -45.57 -14.27 32.93
CA SER A 28 -46.40 -13.46 32.00
C SER A 28 -45.58 -13.29 30.71
N GLY A 29 -46.03 -13.50 29.48
CA GLY A 29 -47.36 -13.51 28.90
C GLY A 29 -47.49 -12.33 27.94
N ARG A 30 -47.10 -12.49 26.66
CA ARG A 30 -47.68 -11.72 25.53
C ARG A 30 -47.37 -12.38 24.18
N ARG A 31 -48.41 -12.39 23.35
CA ARG A 31 -48.66 -13.22 22.18
C ARG A 31 -48.15 -12.58 20.88
N HIS A 32 -47.86 -13.43 19.89
CA HIS A 32 -47.74 -13.13 18.45
C HIS A 32 -49.00 -12.45 17.86
N PRO A 33 -48.88 -11.85 16.66
CA PRO A 33 -49.30 -12.61 15.47
C PRO A 33 -48.37 -12.54 14.24
N ALA A 34 -48.42 -13.67 13.53
CA ALA A 34 -48.11 -14.03 12.15
C ALA A 34 -47.98 -12.97 11.01
N ARG A 35 -47.13 -13.36 10.05
CA ARG A 35 -46.86 -12.90 8.66
C ARG A 35 -48.12 -12.56 7.81
N PRO A 36 -47.91 -11.85 6.67
CA PRO A 36 -47.82 -12.57 5.39
C PRO A 36 -46.73 -12.06 4.44
N ALA A 37 -46.07 -12.99 3.72
CA ALA A 37 -45.55 -12.76 2.37
C ALA A 37 -46.64 -13.20 1.39
N PRO A 38 -46.82 -12.53 0.24
CA PRO A 38 -46.28 -13.13 -1.00
C PRO A 38 -45.95 -12.11 -2.13
N ARG A 39 -45.00 -12.45 -3.01
CA ARG A 39 -45.20 -12.66 -4.46
C ARG A 39 -43.90 -12.57 -5.26
N ALA A 40 -43.66 -13.63 -6.03
CA ALA A 40 -42.75 -13.69 -7.15
C ALA A 40 -43.31 -12.94 -8.37
N ARG A 41 -42.47 -12.15 -9.03
CA ARG A 41 -42.50 -11.75 -10.45
C ARG A 41 -41.02 -11.51 -10.81
N GLY A 42 -40.39 -12.26 -11.70
CA GLY A 42 -40.66 -12.29 -13.14
C GLY A 42 -39.57 -11.46 -13.83
N ALA A 43 -38.59 -12.14 -14.41
CA ALA A 43 -37.54 -11.54 -15.24
C ALA A 43 -38.12 -10.85 -16.48
N PRO A 44 -37.36 -9.91 -17.09
CA PRO A 44 -37.14 -10.04 -18.53
C PRO A 44 -35.67 -9.86 -18.93
N ALA A 45 -35.28 -10.65 -19.94
CA ALA A 45 -34.04 -10.55 -20.71
C ALA A 45 -34.08 -9.33 -21.66
N PRO A 46 -32.94 -8.95 -22.29
CA PRO A 46 -32.68 -7.59 -22.79
C PRO A 46 -33.06 -7.41 -24.27
N PRO A 47 -33.07 -6.17 -24.79
CA PRO A 47 -32.88 -5.93 -26.20
C PRO A 47 -31.46 -5.45 -26.52
N ALA A 48 -31.00 -5.98 -27.64
CA ALA A 48 -29.74 -5.72 -28.29
C ALA A 48 -29.58 -4.28 -28.81
N GLY A 49 -28.31 -3.87 -28.85
CA GLY A 49 -27.64 -3.07 -29.88
C GLY A 49 -28.44 -2.13 -30.77
N ARG A 50 -27.97 -0.88 -30.82
CA ARG A 50 -27.46 -0.25 -32.05
C ARG A 50 -26.76 1.06 -31.69
N GLY A 51 -25.50 1.16 -32.09
CA GLY A 51 -24.76 2.41 -32.01
C GLY A 51 -25.34 3.46 -32.95
N ARG A 52 -25.12 4.72 -32.60
CA ARG A 52 -24.89 5.77 -33.59
C ARG A 52 -24.10 6.92 -32.97
N ARG A 53 -22.92 7.08 -33.55
CA ARG A 53 -22.04 8.24 -33.51
C ARG A 53 -22.80 9.44 -34.08
N LEU A 54 -22.78 10.58 -33.40
CA LEU A 54 -23.04 11.89 -33.99
C LEU A 54 -22.02 12.88 -33.44
N VAL A 55 -21.19 13.38 -34.34
CA VAL A 55 -20.27 14.50 -34.19
C VAL A 55 -20.89 15.66 -34.96
N ALA A 56 -21.02 16.82 -34.31
CA ALA A 56 -21.06 18.16 -34.92
C ALA A 56 -21.00 19.18 -33.77
N SER A 57 -19.90 19.89 -33.52
CA SER A 57 -19.38 21.08 -34.22
C SER A 57 -20.39 22.24 -34.30
N GLY A 58 -20.17 23.31 -33.52
CA GLY A 58 -20.88 24.58 -33.69
C GLY A 58 -20.81 25.53 -32.49
N ARG A 59 -19.85 26.46 -32.51
CA ARG A 59 -19.89 27.79 -31.86
C ARG A 59 -19.40 28.79 -32.93
N PRO A 60 -19.62 30.13 -32.82
CA PRO A 60 -20.47 30.87 -31.88
C PRO A 60 -21.35 31.95 -32.56
N GLY A 61 -22.54 32.21 -32.01
CA GLY A 61 -23.36 33.37 -32.36
C GLY A 61 -23.21 34.50 -31.34
N ARG A 62 -22.74 35.67 -31.80
CA ARG A 62 -22.70 36.94 -31.06
C ARG A 62 -24.11 37.48 -30.86
N ALA A 63 -24.39 38.03 -29.68
CA ALA A 63 -25.46 39.01 -29.47
C ALA A 63 -24.97 40.10 -28.50
N ARG A 64 -24.96 41.34 -28.97
CA ARG A 64 -25.17 42.59 -28.20
C ARG A 64 -26.65 42.97 -28.50
N ILE A 65 -27.46 43.59 -27.65
CA ILE A 65 -27.40 44.91 -27.00
C ILE A 65 -28.54 44.92 -25.95
N GLY A 66 -28.41 45.69 -24.87
CA GLY A 66 -29.55 46.07 -24.03
C GLY A 66 -29.12 46.84 -22.77
N ASP A 67 -29.26 48.16 -22.82
CA ASP A 67 -28.91 49.17 -21.83
C ASP A 67 -29.70 49.12 -20.51
N GLY A 68 -29.10 49.71 -19.46
CA GLY A 68 -29.81 50.51 -18.47
C GLY A 68 -30.01 49.90 -17.07
N ASP A 69 -29.12 50.22 -16.12
CA ASP A 69 -29.50 51.07 -14.98
C ASP A 69 -28.33 51.49 -14.07
N ARG A 70 -28.46 52.69 -13.51
CA ARG A 70 -27.43 53.48 -12.79
C ARG A 70 -27.26 53.05 -11.32
N ALA A 71 -25.98 52.85 -10.93
CA ALA A 71 -25.21 53.27 -9.73
C ALA A 71 -25.84 53.19 -8.30
N PRO A 72 -25.06 52.93 -7.22
CA PRO A 72 -24.02 53.87 -6.78
C PRO A 72 -22.67 53.26 -6.35
N ALA A 73 -21.69 54.17 -6.27
CA ALA A 73 -20.26 53.94 -6.11
C ALA A 73 -19.82 53.52 -4.70
N GLY A 74 -19.05 52.43 -4.62
CA GLY A 74 -18.24 52.04 -3.45
C GLY A 74 -16.76 52.31 -3.70
N ARG A 75 -16.16 53.13 -2.84
CA ARG A 75 -14.78 53.65 -2.88
C ARG A 75 -13.73 52.55 -3.12
N ARG A 76 -12.91 52.71 -4.17
CA ARG A 76 -11.64 51.99 -4.35
C ARG A 76 -10.50 52.88 -3.85
N PHE A 77 -9.71 52.37 -2.92
CA PHE A 77 -8.42 52.96 -2.56
C PHE A 77 -7.43 52.69 -3.70
N ALA A 78 -7.01 53.75 -4.39
CA ALA A 78 -5.92 53.70 -5.36
C ALA A 78 -4.60 53.84 -4.62
N VAL A 79 -3.71 52.85 -4.79
CA VAL A 79 -2.32 52.92 -4.37
C VAL A 79 -1.60 53.86 -5.34
N ALA A 80 -1.03 54.95 -4.82
CA ALA A 80 -0.29 55.93 -5.60
C ALA A 80 0.94 55.29 -6.26
N ARG A 81 1.07 55.46 -7.59
CA ARG A 81 2.33 55.28 -8.31
C ARG A 81 3.23 56.50 -8.07
N PRO A 82 4.55 56.34 -7.94
CA PRO A 82 5.46 57.50 -7.91
C PRO A 82 5.45 58.20 -9.27
N ALA A 83 5.40 59.53 -9.24
CA ALA A 83 5.39 60.39 -10.41
C ALA A 83 6.77 60.44 -11.10
N GLU A 84 6.78 60.39 -12.43
CA GLU A 84 7.95 60.68 -13.26
C GLU A 84 8.38 62.16 -13.11
N PRO A 85 9.68 62.48 -13.18
CA PRO A 85 10.15 63.85 -13.06
C PRO A 85 9.85 64.65 -14.33
N THR A 86 8.97 65.64 -14.21
CA THR A 86 8.72 66.67 -15.22
C THR A 86 9.99 67.49 -15.51
N ARG A 87 10.44 67.48 -16.77
CA ARG A 87 11.43 68.41 -17.31
C ARG A 87 10.92 69.85 -17.18
N ARG A 88 11.61 70.69 -16.41
CA ARG A 88 11.39 72.15 -16.43
C ARG A 88 12.14 72.77 -17.60
N ARG A 89 11.43 73.64 -18.34
CA ARG A 89 11.94 74.50 -19.42
C ARG A 89 13.02 75.44 -18.88
N GLY A 90 14.05 75.63 -19.70
CA GLY A 90 15.15 76.56 -19.45
C GLY A 90 14.67 78.02 -19.43
N VAL A 91 15.24 78.77 -18.50
CA VAL A 91 15.30 80.23 -18.53
C VAL A 91 16.78 80.54 -18.70
N GLU A 92 17.12 81.20 -19.80
CA GLU A 92 18.45 81.74 -20.07
C GLU A 92 18.79 82.77 -19.00
N ALA A 93 19.94 82.60 -18.34
CA ALA A 93 20.53 83.60 -17.47
C ALA A 93 21.93 83.90 -18.01
N GLU A 94 22.14 85.18 -18.29
CA GLU A 94 23.38 85.77 -18.77
C GLU A 94 24.54 85.54 -17.78
N ASP A 95 25.72 85.38 -18.36
CA ASP A 95 26.98 85.05 -17.72
C ASP A 95 27.71 86.36 -17.34
N PRO A 96 28.09 86.59 -16.07
CA PRO A 96 29.24 87.40 -15.76
C PRO A 96 30.34 86.51 -15.19
N ALA A 97 31.41 86.45 -15.97
CA ALA A 97 32.69 85.84 -15.65
C ALA A 97 33.16 86.18 -14.22
N GLY A 98 33.28 85.15 -13.39
CA GLY A 98 33.88 85.22 -12.06
C GLY A 98 34.20 83.80 -11.59
N GLY A 99 35.46 83.42 -11.67
CA GLY A 99 35.93 82.06 -11.45
C GLY A 99 35.49 81.49 -10.10
N ASN A 100 34.78 80.37 -10.14
CA ASN A 100 34.70 79.44 -9.03
C ASN A 100 34.76 78.03 -9.62
N GLN A 101 35.95 77.42 -9.59
CA GLN A 101 36.05 75.99 -9.79
C GLN A 101 35.24 75.32 -8.67
N PRO A 102 34.27 74.43 -8.96
CA PRO A 102 33.62 73.68 -7.90
C PRO A 102 34.70 72.88 -7.18
N ALA A 103 34.97 73.22 -5.93
CA ALA A 103 35.86 72.47 -5.07
C ALA A 103 35.39 71.00 -5.08
N LEU A 104 36.31 70.08 -5.42
CA LEU A 104 36.06 68.65 -5.26
C LEU A 104 35.53 68.44 -3.84
N ALA A 105 34.37 67.77 -3.73
CA ALA A 105 33.87 67.33 -2.44
C ALA A 105 34.99 66.57 -1.71
N PRO A 106 35.23 66.85 -0.41
CA PRO A 106 36.24 66.13 0.35
C PRO A 106 35.94 64.63 0.25
N ALA A 107 36.97 63.84 -0.06
CA ALA A 107 36.86 62.39 -0.03
C ALA A 107 36.27 61.95 1.32
N PRO A 108 35.38 60.94 1.35
CA PRO A 108 34.82 60.47 2.61
C PRO A 108 35.96 60.15 3.58
N ALA A 109 35.90 60.71 4.79
CA ALA A 109 36.92 60.51 5.79
C ALA A 109 37.10 59.00 6.05
N GLU A 110 38.30 58.49 5.81
CA GLU A 110 38.67 57.10 6.11
C GLU A 110 38.84 56.93 7.62
N GLY A 111 37.72 56.72 8.32
CA GLY A 111 37.70 56.45 9.75
C GLY A 111 36.30 56.08 10.25
N PRO A 112 36.19 55.34 11.38
CA PRO A 112 34.89 55.01 11.96
C PRO A 112 34.18 56.30 12.35
N THR A 113 32.90 56.40 12.01
CA THR A 113 32.07 57.54 12.40
C THR A 113 31.82 57.51 13.92
N GLU A 114 31.41 58.65 14.50
CA GLU A 114 30.99 58.68 15.91
C GLU A 114 29.86 57.69 16.21
N LEU A 115 28.98 57.46 15.22
CA LEU A 115 27.92 56.46 15.30
C LEU A 115 28.50 55.04 15.36
N ASP A 116 29.51 54.72 14.54
CA ASP A 116 30.16 53.41 14.55
C ASP A 116 30.81 53.14 15.90
N LEU A 117 31.53 54.12 16.47
CA LEU A 117 32.15 54.01 17.79
C LEU A 117 31.10 53.83 18.91
N LEU A 118 29.95 54.48 18.79
CA LEU A 118 28.85 54.36 19.76
C LEU A 118 28.16 52.99 19.67
N VAL A 119 27.92 52.49 18.45
CA VAL A 119 27.37 51.15 18.20
C VAL A 119 28.32 50.08 18.72
N GLU A 120 29.62 50.18 18.43
CA GLU A 120 30.64 49.24 18.89
C GLU A 120 30.68 49.18 20.42
N ARG A 121 30.70 50.34 21.09
CA ARG A 121 30.70 50.40 22.56
C ARG A 121 29.41 49.86 23.18
N LEU A 122 28.26 50.06 22.55
CA LEU A 122 26.99 49.51 23.03
C LEU A 122 26.91 48.00 22.80
N ALA A 123 27.37 47.51 21.65
CA ALA A 123 27.39 46.08 21.31
C ALA A 123 28.37 45.28 22.19
N ALA A 124 29.46 45.90 22.64
CA ALA A 124 30.41 45.29 23.57
C ALA A 124 29.88 45.14 25.00
N ARG A 125 28.72 45.74 25.35
CA ARG A 125 28.09 45.54 26.66
C ARG A 125 27.29 44.25 26.65
N GLU A 126 27.50 43.40 27.65
CA GLU A 126 26.62 42.27 27.89
C GLU A 126 25.23 42.77 28.31
N ALA A 127 24.31 42.79 27.36
CA ALA A 127 22.90 43.05 27.57
C ALA A 127 22.10 41.81 27.17
N ALA A 128 20.94 41.62 27.80
CA ALA A 128 20.01 40.58 27.36
C ALA A 128 19.59 40.88 25.90
N PRO A 129 19.66 39.90 24.99
CA PRO A 129 19.23 40.10 23.61
C PRO A 129 17.76 40.50 23.57
N ALA A 130 17.42 41.42 22.66
CA ALA A 130 16.05 41.82 22.45
C ALA A 130 15.18 40.63 22.03
N HIS A 131 13.90 40.63 22.44
CA HIS A 131 12.94 39.62 22.00
C HIS A 131 12.82 39.65 20.46
N PRO A 132 13.12 38.55 19.75
CA PRO A 132 13.11 38.55 18.30
C PRO A 132 11.68 38.59 17.76
N VAL A 133 11.22 39.77 17.37
CA VAL A 133 9.92 39.97 16.72
C VAL A 133 9.88 39.32 15.33
N TRP A 134 11.00 39.38 14.61
CA TRP A 134 11.20 38.66 13.35
C TRP A 134 12.11 37.47 13.58
N VAL A 135 11.55 36.27 13.50
CA VAL A 135 12.32 35.04 13.48
C VAL A 135 13.07 34.91 12.15
N THR A 136 14.23 34.26 12.20
CA THR A 136 15.05 33.97 11.01
C THR A 136 14.19 33.29 9.95
N PRO A 137 14.22 33.74 8.68
CA PRO A 137 13.47 33.09 7.62
C PRO A 137 13.78 31.59 7.55
N LEU A 138 12.75 30.77 7.29
CA LEU A 138 12.93 29.33 7.13
C LEU A 138 14.07 29.02 6.15
N PRO A 139 14.99 28.11 6.50
CA PRO A 139 16.18 27.85 5.70
C PRO A 139 15.83 27.25 4.33
N ARG A 140 16.79 27.31 3.40
CA ARG A 140 16.62 26.71 2.07
C ARG A 140 16.80 25.19 2.08
N GLN A 141 17.65 24.70 2.97
CA GLN A 141 17.91 23.30 3.21
C GLN A 141 17.90 23.06 4.72
N LEU A 142 17.40 21.91 5.12
CA LEU A 142 17.22 21.51 6.51
C LEU A 142 17.58 20.04 6.58
N SER A 143 18.48 19.62 7.46
CA SER A 143 18.75 18.20 7.68
C SER A 143 17.73 17.60 8.66
N LEU A 144 17.49 16.29 8.58
CA LEU A 144 16.44 15.65 9.38
C LEU A 144 16.85 15.59 10.86
N ASP A 145 18.11 15.29 11.15
CA ASP A 145 18.68 15.31 12.51
C ASP A 145 18.55 16.67 13.22
N ALA A 146 18.50 17.78 12.49
CA ALA A 146 18.31 19.11 13.07
C ALA A 146 16.90 19.34 13.66
N VAL A 147 15.90 18.58 13.22
CA VAL A 147 14.49 18.73 13.68
C VAL A 147 13.91 17.48 14.30
N LEU A 148 14.56 16.33 14.15
CA LEU A 148 14.05 15.04 14.60
C LEU A 148 13.75 15.06 16.11
N LYS A 149 12.48 14.88 16.46
CA LYS A 149 12.07 14.67 17.84
C LYS A 149 12.28 13.20 18.22
N ARG A 150 13.12 12.92 19.22
CA ARG A 150 13.21 11.58 19.83
C ARG A 150 12.21 11.51 20.99
N GLY A 151 11.31 10.52 20.97
CA GLY A 151 10.29 10.33 22.01
C GLY A 151 8.97 11.08 21.80
N GLY A 152 8.59 11.32 20.54
CA GLY A 152 7.23 11.79 20.20
C GLY A 152 6.14 10.74 20.43
N GLY A 153 4.92 11.04 20.00
CA GLY A 153 3.81 10.06 20.04
C GLY A 153 4.16 8.74 19.32
N PRO A 154 3.43 7.64 19.57
CA PRO A 154 3.80 6.30 19.11
C PRO A 154 4.02 6.20 17.60
N LEU A 155 3.37 7.03 16.78
CA LEU A 155 3.53 7.10 15.32
C LEU A 155 3.70 8.54 14.80
N GLU A 156 4.35 9.39 15.58
CA GLU A 156 4.69 10.75 15.14
C GLU A 156 5.90 10.72 14.20
N VAL A 157 5.73 11.25 12.99
CA VAL A 157 6.76 11.30 11.95
C VAL A 157 7.18 12.75 11.74
N THR A 158 8.43 13.07 12.07
CA THR A 158 8.98 14.42 11.90
C THR A 158 9.37 14.65 10.44
N LEU A 159 8.94 15.76 9.85
CA LEU A 159 9.12 16.04 8.42
C LEU A 159 9.85 17.35 8.11
N GLY A 160 9.84 18.31 9.02
CA GLY A 160 10.45 19.62 8.73
C GLY A 160 10.28 20.65 9.84
N LEU A 161 10.40 21.92 9.46
CA LEU A 161 10.28 23.07 10.35
C LEU A 161 9.13 23.96 9.90
N ALA A 162 8.12 24.15 10.74
CA ALA A 162 6.99 25.04 10.49
C ALA A 162 7.28 26.45 11.01
N ASP A 163 6.88 27.45 10.23
CA ASP A 163 6.89 28.85 10.64
C ASP A 163 5.49 29.32 11.05
N HIS A 164 5.40 29.90 12.25
CA HIS A 164 4.19 30.50 12.79
C HIS A 164 4.42 32.01 13.01
N PRO A 165 4.25 32.85 11.97
CA PRO A 165 4.55 34.27 12.05
C PRO A 165 3.79 35.00 13.15
N LEU A 166 2.50 34.69 13.32
CA LEU A 166 1.65 35.29 14.38
C LEU A 166 2.09 34.91 15.80
N ARG A 167 2.80 33.79 15.96
CA ARG A 167 3.36 33.33 17.23
C ARG A 167 4.84 33.65 17.36
N GLN A 168 5.44 34.32 16.36
CA GLN A 168 6.85 34.68 16.30
C GLN A 168 7.77 33.49 16.65
N ARG A 169 7.45 32.29 16.14
CA ARG A 169 8.22 31.09 16.45
C ARG A 169 8.23 30.09 15.29
N GLN A 170 9.33 29.36 15.20
CA GLN A 170 9.46 28.18 14.37
C GLN A 170 9.53 26.94 15.25
N GLN A 171 8.92 25.84 14.81
CA GLN A 171 8.89 24.60 15.58
C GLN A 171 8.97 23.38 14.67
N PRO A 172 9.62 22.29 15.10
CA PRO A 172 9.62 21.04 14.33
C PRO A 172 8.19 20.58 14.07
N TRP A 173 7.95 20.22 12.81
CA TRP A 173 6.66 19.84 12.28
C TRP A 173 6.70 18.39 11.81
N GLY A 174 5.61 17.69 12.07
CA GLY A 174 5.42 16.29 11.74
C GLY A 174 3.95 15.95 11.63
N ILE A 175 3.68 14.69 11.29
CA ILE A 175 2.34 14.13 11.20
C ILE A 175 2.25 12.98 12.19
N ASP A 176 1.18 12.95 12.96
CA ASP A 176 0.82 11.79 13.78
C ASP A 176 0.00 10.81 12.95
N PHE A 177 0.60 9.69 12.57
CA PHE A 177 -0.08 8.65 11.80
C PHE A 177 -0.92 7.71 12.68
N GLY A 178 -0.79 7.79 14.01
CA GLY A 178 -1.59 7.00 14.95
C GLY A 178 -2.96 7.62 15.26
N GLY A 179 -3.17 8.88 14.91
CA GLY A 179 -4.44 9.59 15.09
C GLY A 179 -5.31 9.64 13.83
N GLU A 180 -6.19 10.64 13.77
CA GLU A 180 -7.13 10.85 12.65
C GLU A 180 -6.45 11.12 11.30
N LEU A 181 -5.17 11.50 11.30
CA LEU A 181 -4.41 11.89 10.11
C LEU A 181 -3.76 10.72 9.37
N GLY A 182 -4.00 9.46 9.77
CA GLY A 182 -3.17 8.29 9.43
C GLY A 182 -2.97 7.93 7.95
N HIS A 183 -3.43 8.73 7.00
CA HIS A 183 -3.11 8.64 5.57
C HIS A 183 -2.66 10.01 5.05
N LEU A 184 -1.71 10.05 4.11
CA LEU A 184 -1.13 11.30 3.61
C LEU A 184 -1.08 11.40 2.08
N ALA A 185 -1.50 12.54 1.55
CA ALA A 185 -1.28 12.92 0.15
C ALA A 185 -0.28 14.08 0.04
N ILE A 186 0.78 13.87 -0.74
CA ILE A 186 1.80 14.87 -1.05
C ILE A 186 1.61 15.34 -2.49
N VAL A 187 1.21 16.58 -2.69
CA VAL A 187 0.91 17.12 -4.02
C VAL A 187 1.84 18.29 -4.36
N GLY A 188 2.35 18.31 -5.60
CA GLY A 188 3.19 19.40 -6.07
C GLY A 188 3.75 19.17 -7.47
N GLY A 189 4.21 20.24 -8.11
CA GLY A 189 4.78 20.18 -9.44
C GLY A 189 6.08 19.37 -9.53
N ARG A 190 6.62 19.28 -10.74
CA ARG A 190 7.92 18.61 -10.99
C ARG A 190 9.04 19.32 -10.25
N ARG A 191 9.99 18.53 -9.71
CA ARG A 191 11.18 19.01 -8.96
C ARG A 191 10.90 19.86 -7.71
N THR A 192 9.69 19.77 -7.16
CA THR A 192 9.31 20.52 -5.95
C THR A 192 9.66 19.79 -4.65
N GLY A 193 10.07 18.52 -4.73
CA GLY A 193 10.51 17.72 -3.57
C GLY A 193 9.56 16.60 -3.13
N ARG A 194 8.57 16.19 -3.94
CA ARG A 194 7.63 15.10 -3.61
C ARG A 194 8.31 13.79 -3.22
N SER A 195 9.20 13.31 -4.08
CA SER A 195 9.99 12.11 -3.85
C SER A 195 10.91 12.26 -2.63
N THR A 196 11.49 13.44 -2.43
CA THR A 196 12.29 13.76 -1.24
C THR A 196 11.43 13.71 0.03
N ALA A 197 10.19 14.21 0.00
CA ALA A 197 9.27 14.13 1.12
C ALA A 197 8.95 12.68 1.52
N LEU A 198 8.71 11.79 0.54
CA LEU A 198 8.54 10.36 0.80
C LEU A 198 9.79 9.73 1.41
N ARG A 199 10.98 10.10 0.93
CA ARG A 199 12.25 9.66 1.54
C ARG A 199 12.41 10.20 2.96
N THR A 200 11.98 11.42 3.25
CA THR A 200 12.02 12.01 4.60
C THR A 200 11.06 11.31 5.56
N ILE A 201 9.86 10.94 5.10
CA ILE A 201 8.93 10.09 5.87
C ILE A 201 9.60 8.76 6.21
N ALA A 202 10.12 8.07 5.19
CA ALA A 202 10.80 6.79 5.39
C ALA A 202 12.00 6.92 6.32
N ALA A 203 12.87 7.93 6.11
CA ALA A 203 14.02 8.18 6.96
C ALA A 203 13.60 8.46 8.41
N SER A 204 12.59 9.29 8.65
CA SER A 204 12.10 9.54 10.01
C SER A 204 11.67 8.23 10.68
N LEU A 205 10.85 7.42 10.02
CA LEU A 205 10.40 6.11 10.55
C LEU A 205 11.58 5.17 10.83
N LEU A 206 12.55 5.08 9.92
CA LEU A 206 13.77 4.29 10.10
C LEU A 206 14.61 4.75 11.31
N LEU A 207 14.56 6.04 11.64
CA LEU A 207 15.34 6.65 12.74
C LEU A 207 14.64 6.55 14.10
N THR A 208 13.30 6.48 14.13
CA THR A 208 12.50 6.59 15.36
C THR A 208 11.79 5.31 15.76
N HIS A 209 11.62 4.35 14.86
CA HIS A 209 10.83 3.13 15.11
C HIS A 209 11.65 1.87 14.89
N ASP A 210 11.23 0.79 15.56
CA ASP A 210 11.75 -0.56 15.34
C ASP A 210 11.17 -1.16 14.04
N PRO A 211 11.94 -1.90 13.22
CA PRO A 211 11.42 -2.69 12.10
C PRO A 211 10.26 -3.62 12.42
N THR A 212 10.11 -4.08 13.67
CA THR A 212 8.95 -4.87 14.08
C THR A 212 7.72 -4.01 14.39
N ALA A 213 7.92 -2.73 14.73
CA ALA A 213 6.85 -1.78 15.01
C ALA A 213 6.34 -1.08 13.74
N VAL A 214 7.21 -0.85 12.74
CA VAL A 214 6.85 -0.19 11.49
C VAL A 214 7.46 -0.91 10.29
N GLN A 215 6.64 -1.18 9.28
CA GLN A 215 7.09 -1.73 7.99
C GLN A 215 6.72 -0.82 6.82
N LEU A 216 7.60 -0.77 5.83
CA LEU A 216 7.44 0.02 4.61
C LEU A 216 7.31 -0.89 3.39
N TYR A 217 6.29 -0.65 2.57
CA TYR A 217 6.10 -1.25 1.26
C TYR A 217 5.99 -0.15 0.23
N VAL A 218 6.81 -0.23 -0.82
CA VAL A 218 7.00 0.91 -1.73
C VAL A 218 6.61 0.54 -3.16
N LEU A 219 5.80 1.39 -3.78
CA LEU A 219 5.53 1.41 -5.22
C LEU A 219 6.21 2.64 -5.84
N ASP A 220 7.38 2.44 -6.43
CA ASP A 220 8.24 3.51 -6.91
C ASP A 220 8.08 3.76 -8.41
N ARG A 221 7.21 4.71 -8.77
CA ARG A 221 7.09 5.18 -10.16
C ARG A 221 7.98 6.38 -10.48
N GLY A 222 8.65 6.95 -9.49
CA GLY A 222 9.61 8.06 -9.66
C GLY A 222 11.05 7.60 -9.91
N GLY A 223 11.43 6.42 -9.41
CA GLY A 223 12.78 5.85 -9.43
C GLY A 223 13.65 6.27 -8.24
N SER A 224 13.12 7.09 -7.34
CA SER A 224 13.89 7.71 -6.25
C SER A 224 13.93 6.83 -5.00
N LEU A 225 12.93 5.98 -4.80
CA LEU A 225 12.75 5.22 -3.56
C LEU A 225 13.47 3.87 -3.59
N GLN A 226 14.04 3.46 -4.72
CA GLN A 226 14.94 2.30 -4.83
C GLN A 226 16.07 2.29 -3.81
N ALA A 227 16.54 3.47 -3.37
CA ALA A 227 17.56 3.60 -2.35
C ALA A 227 17.13 3.08 -0.96
N LEU A 228 15.84 2.82 -0.72
CA LEU A 228 15.33 2.19 0.49
C LEU A 228 15.50 0.65 0.49
N ALA A 229 15.79 0.04 -0.66
CA ALA A 229 15.96 -1.39 -0.75
C ALA A 229 17.08 -1.88 0.19
N GLY A 230 16.80 -2.94 0.95
CA GLY A 230 17.73 -3.51 1.93
C GLY A 230 17.67 -2.88 3.32
N ALA A 231 16.87 -1.84 3.55
CA ALA A 231 16.60 -1.37 4.91
C ALA A 231 15.80 -2.42 5.71
N PRO A 232 16.06 -2.61 7.01
CA PRO A 232 15.37 -3.64 7.80
C PRO A 232 13.87 -3.36 7.94
N HIS A 233 13.41 -2.11 7.88
CA HIS A 233 11.98 -1.76 7.89
C HIS A 233 11.27 -2.01 6.55
N VAL A 234 11.99 -2.26 5.45
CA VAL A 234 11.41 -2.27 4.10
C VAL A 234 11.19 -3.70 3.65
N GLY A 235 9.92 -4.10 3.49
CA GLY A 235 9.56 -5.43 3.02
C GLY A 235 9.71 -5.58 1.49
N THR A 236 9.47 -4.50 0.73
CA THR A 236 9.73 -4.48 -0.71
C THR A 236 9.81 -3.06 -1.28
N VAL A 237 10.50 -2.94 -2.42
CA VAL A 237 10.44 -1.77 -3.29
C VAL A 237 10.12 -2.24 -4.70
N ALA A 238 8.88 -2.06 -5.15
CA ALA A 238 8.47 -2.39 -6.52
C ALA A 238 8.82 -1.22 -7.45
N GLY A 239 9.78 -1.43 -8.34
CA GLY A 239 10.23 -0.42 -9.30
C GLY A 239 9.37 -0.34 -10.54
N LYS A 240 9.91 0.33 -11.57
CA LYS A 240 9.20 0.49 -12.85
C LYS A 240 8.99 -0.81 -13.60
N ALA A 241 9.94 -1.74 -13.47
CA ALA A 241 10.02 -3.01 -14.17
C ALA A 241 9.29 -4.17 -13.45
N ASP A 242 8.70 -3.92 -12.27
CA ASP A 242 8.19 -4.96 -11.37
C ASP A 242 6.66 -4.90 -11.17
N PRO A 243 5.84 -4.96 -12.24
CA PRO A 243 4.38 -4.83 -12.12
C PRO A 243 3.75 -5.94 -11.29
N GLU A 244 4.33 -7.14 -11.32
CA GLU A 244 3.89 -8.29 -10.53
C GLU A 244 4.14 -8.08 -9.04
N VAL A 245 5.34 -7.58 -8.68
CA VAL A 245 5.70 -7.24 -7.30
C VAL A 245 4.76 -6.17 -6.77
N ALA A 246 4.47 -5.13 -7.56
CA ALA A 246 3.52 -4.09 -7.18
C ALA A 246 2.13 -4.66 -6.86
N ARG A 247 1.62 -5.55 -7.73
CA ARG A 247 0.31 -6.19 -7.53
C ARG A 247 0.31 -7.08 -6.29
N ARG A 248 1.35 -7.89 -6.07
CA ARG A 248 1.45 -8.74 -4.88
C ARG A 248 1.59 -7.94 -3.59
N THR A 249 2.28 -6.81 -3.65
CA THR A 249 2.42 -5.89 -2.50
C THR A 249 1.06 -5.45 -2.00
N VAL A 250 0.21 -4.92 -2.88
CA VAL A 250 -1.12 -4.44 -2.49
C VAL A 250 -2.00 -5.60 -2.01
N ARG A 251 -1.95 -6.77 -2.68
CA ARG A 251 -2.69 -7.96 -2.22
C ARG A 251 -2.24 -8.48 -0.85
N LEU A 252 -0.94 -8.41 -0.54
CA LEU A 252 -0.44 -8.76 0.80
C LEU A 252 -1.10 -7.87 1.85
N LEU A 253 -1.18 -6.57 1.59
CA LEU A 253 -1.81 -5.62 2.50
C LEU A 253 -3.32 -5.86 2.63
N SER A 254 -4.02 -6.12 1.53
CA SER A 254 -5.45 -6.47 1.58
C SER A 254 -5.69 -7.73 2.42
N ARG A 255 -4.87 -8.78 2.24
CA ARG A 255 -4.93 -9.99 3.08
C ARG A 255 -4.64 -9.73 4.55
N LEU A 256 -3.69 -8.84 4.84
CA LEU A 256 -3.38 -8.45 6.21
C LEU A 256 -4.58 -7.75 6.87
N VAL A 257 -5.30 -6.90 6.13
CA VAL A 257 -6.58 -6.32 6.60
C VAL A 257 -7.57 -7.43 6.92
N ASP A 258 -7.81 -8.35 5.99
CA ASP A 258 -8.80 -9.42 6.18
C ASP A 258 -8.45 -10.31 7.39
N GLN A 259 -7.17 -10.61 7.58
CA GLN A 259 -6.69 -11.36 8.74
C GLN A 259 -6.95 -10.61 10.05
N ARG A 260 -6.58 -9.32 10.11
CA ARG A 260 -6.77 -8.48 11.29
C ARG A 260 -8.26 -8.28 11.59
N ASP A 261 -9.08 -8.06 10.58
CA ASP A 261 -10.54 -7.95 10.72
C ASP A 261 -11.16 -9.25 11.28
N GLY A 262 -10.72 -10.41 10.80
CA GLY A 262 -11.12 -11.70 11.34
C GLY A 262 -10.76 -11.87 12.81
N GLU A 263 -9.56 -11.45 13.21
CA GLU A 263 -9.14 -11.47 14.62
C GLU A 263 -9.93 -10.48 15.48
N LEU A 264 -10.12 -9.25 15.02
CA LEU A 264 -10.92 -8.22 15.69
C LEU A 264 -12.33 -8.74 15.97
N ARG A 265 -12.99 -9.30 14.94
CA ARG A 265 -14.33 -9.88 15.06
C ARG A 265 -14.37 -11.06 16.02
N ARG A 266 -13.38 -11.95 15.96
CA ARG A 266 -13.30 -13.14 16.85
C ARG A 266 -13.11 -12.75 18.32
N LEU A 267 -12.34 -11.69 18.58
CA LEU A 267 -12.02 -11.23 19.93
C LEU A 267 -12.96 -10.15 20.45
N GLY A 268 -13.83 -9.59 19.60
CA GLY A 268 -14.76 -8.52 19.95
C GLY A 268 -14.06 -7.18 20.21
N LEU A 269 -12.98 -6.89 19.48
CA LEU A 269 -12.15 -5.69 19.65
C LEU A 269 -12.53 -4.60 18.62
N GLY A 270 -12.41 -3.34 19.01
CA GLY A 270 -12.85 -2.19 18.23
C GLY A 270 -11.85 -1.64 17.21
N GLY A 271 -10.59 -2.07 17.27
CA GLY A 271 -9.55 -1.63 16.33
C GLY A 271 -8.14 -2.06 16.69
N ILE A 272 -7.19 -1.63 15.86
CA ILE A 272 -5.80 -2.11 15.90
C ILE A 272 -5.09 -1.84 17.24
N ASP A 273 -5.38 -0.74 17.92
CA ASP A 273 -4.75 -0.45 19.22
C ASP A 273 -5.12 -1.47 20.30
N GLU A 274 -6.37 -1.93 20.30
CA GLU A 274 -6.83 -2.99 21.19
C GLU A 274 -6.23 -4.34 20.79
N LEU A 275 -6.16 -4.60 19.48
CA LEU A 275 -5.57 -5.83 18.96
C LEU A 275 -4.08 -5.94 19.32
N ARG A 276 -3.31 -4.85 19.19
CA ARG A 276 -1.90 -4.78 19.61
C ARG A 276 -1.72 -4.98 21.10
N ARG A 277 -2.61 -4.43 21.93
CA ARG A 277 -2.59 -4.68 23.39
C ARG A 277 -2.81 -6.18 23.66
N SER A 278 -3.82 -6.78 23.02
CA SER A 278 -4.09 -8.21 23.13
C SER A 278 -2.92 -9.09 22.65
N TRP A 279 -2.23 -8.70 21.57
CA TRP A 279 -1.05 -9.41 21.08
C TRP A 279 0.11 -9.37 22.09
N ARG A 280 0.37 -8.21 22.70
CA ARG A 280 1.39 -8.05 23.74
C ARG A 280 1.10 -8.91 24.97
N GLU A 281 -0.15 -8.96 25.42
CA GLU A 281 -0.57 -9.79 26.56
C GLU A 281 -0.43 -11.29 26.29
N ARG A 282 -0.68 -11.73 25.05
CA ARG A 282 -0.57 -13.14 24.64
C ARG A 282 0.84 -13.55 24.22
N GLY A 283 1.76 -12.61 24.02
CA GLY A 283 3.06 -12.88 23.40
C GLY A 283 2.95 -13.41 21.97
N SER A 284 1.89 -13.05 21.24
CA SER A 284 1.58 -13.54 19.89
C SER A 284 1.18 -12.37 19.01
N GLY A 285 1.61 -12.32 17.74
CA GLY A 285 1.18 -11.31 16.78
C GLY A 285 1.21 -11.86 15.35
N ASP A 286 0.80 -11.04 14.39
CA ASP A 286 0.81 -11.39 12.97
C ASP A 286 2.19 -11.21 12.29
N GLY A 287 3.19 -10.73 13.03
CA GLY A 287 4.53 -10.42 12.52
C GLY A 287 4.66 -9.02 11.92
N PHE A 288 3.61 -8.21 11.99
CA PHE A 288 3.56 -6.84 11.49
C PHE A 288 3.23 -5.84 12.62
N GLY A 289 3.64 -4.60 12.42
CA GLY A 289 3.24 -3.44 13.20
C GLY A 289 2.32 -2.55 12.38
N ASP A 290 2.66 -1.26 12.33
CA ASP A 290 2.07 -0.28 11.41
C ASP A 290 2.71 -0.38 10.03
N VAL A 291 1.87 -0.54 9.02
CA VAL A 291 2.33 -0.79 7.65
C VAL A 291 2.09 0.42 6.77
N PHE A 292 3.15 1.00 6.23
CA PHE A 292 3.09 2.15 5.34
C PHE A 292 3.21 1.69 3.88
N LEU A 293 2.20 2.04 3.07
CA LEU A 293 2.22 1.87 1.63
C LEU A 293 2.64 3.18 0.98
N LEU A 294 3.91 3.31 0.59
CA LEU A 294 4.44 4.51 -0.06
C LEU A 294 4.27 4.38 -1.58
N ILE A 295 3.55 5.31 -2.20
CA ILE A 295 3.30 5.31 -3.65
C ILE A 295 3.85 6.60 -4.25
N ASP A 296 4.99 6.51 -4.95
CA ASP A 296 5.54 7.66 -5.66
C ASP A 296 4.83 7.83 -7.01
N ASN A 297 4.35 9.04 -7.28
CA ASN A 297 3.76 9.47 -8.54
C ASN A 297 2.50 8.67 -8.92
N TRP A 298 1.44 8.89 -8.14
CA TRP A 298 0.10 8.32 -8.26
C TRP A 298 -0.44 8.36 -9.69
N GLY A 299 -0.38 9.51 -10.38
CA GLY A 299 -0.87 9.62 -11.76
C GLY A 299 -0.11 8.75 -12.76
N THR A 300 1.13 8.34 -12.47
CA THR A 300 1.85 7.34 -13.27
C THR A 300 1.49 5.92 -12.85
N ALA A 301 1.20 5.70 -11.57
CA ALA A 301 0.76 4.41 -11.06
C ALA A 301 -0.61 4.01 -11.64
N THR A 302 -1.59 4.92 -11.66
CA THR A 302 -2.95 4.66 -12.18
C THR A 302 -2.98 4.42 -13.69
N ARG A 303 -2.03 4.99 -14.45
CA ARG A 303 -1.87 4.67 -15.88
C ARG A 303 -1.20 3.33 -16.13
N ALA A 304 -0.35 2.89 -15.20
CA ALA A 304 0.36 1.61 -15.31
C ALA A 304 -0.50 0.44 -14.80
N PHE A 305 -1.38 0.69 -13.84
CA PHE A 305 -2.16 -0.31 -13.14
C PHE A 305 -3.63 0.12 -13.09
N ASP A 306 -4.48 -0.55 -13.86
CA ASP A 306 -5.93 -0.31 -13.90
C ASP A 306 -6.62 -0.61 -12.56
N TRP A 307 -6.12 -1.59 -11.81
CA TRP A 307 -6.65 -2.05 -10.53
C TRP A 307 -6.28 -1.16 -9.31
N ILE A 308 -5.23 -0.33 -9.40
CA ILE A 308 -4.63 0.28 -8.20
C ILE A 308 -5.55 1.30 -7.52
N GLU A 309 -6.39 2.01 -8.29
CA GLU A 309 -7.31 3.00 -7.73
C GLU A 309 -8.32 2.35 -6.78
N GLU A 310 -8.92 1.23 -7.21
CA GLU A 310 -9.92 0.51 -6.44
C GLU A 310 -9.31 -0.08 -5.16
N GLU A 311 -8.21 -0.81 -5.28
CA GLU A 311 -7.55 -1.48 -4.16
C GLU A 311 -7.01 -0.49 -3.11
N VAL A 312 -6.33 0.59 -3.52
CA VAL A 312 -5.82 1.59 -2.58
C VAL A 312 -6.95 2.38 -1.94
N THR A 313 -8.07 2.60 -2.64
CA THR A 313 -9.27 3.22 -2.06
C THR A 313 -9.91 2.31 -1.01
N ALA A 314 -9.98 1.01 -1.27
CA ALA A 314 -10.45 0.03 -0.29
C ALA A 314 -9.55 0.01 0.95
N LEU A 315 -8.22 -0.03 0.76
CA LEU A 315 -7.24 0.04 1.85
C LEU A 315 -7.38 1.34 2.66
N ALA A 316 -7.50 2.50 2.02
CA ALA A 316 -7.70 3.77 2.73
C ALA A 316 -9.06 3.86 3.46
N GLY A 317 -10.04 3.02 3.08
CA GLY A 317 -11.36 3.02 3.72
C GLY A 317 -11.37 2.35 5.09
N VAL A 318 -10.52 1.35 5.31
CA VAL A 318 -10.46 0.56 6.56
C VAL A 318 -9.07 0.54 7.19
N GLY A 319 -8.06 1.07 6.51
CA GLY A 319 -6.65 0.91 6.85
C GLY A 319 -6.29 1.45 8.22
N LEU A 320 -6.85 2.59 8.62
CA LEU A 320 -6.56 3.19 9.93
C LEU A 320 -6.90 2.25 11.09
N SER A 321 -8.08 1.62 11.07
CA SER A 321 -8.51 0.66 12.09
C SER A 321 -7.74 -0.65 12.09
N HIS A 322 -6.93 -0.89 11.05
CA HIS A 322 -6.13 -2.09 10.85
C HIS A 322 -4.62 -1.80 10.80
N GLY A 323 -4.17 -0.58 11.12
CA GLY A 323 -2.74 -0.21 11.12
C GLY A 323 -2.08 -0.21 9.74
N ILE A 324 -2.81 0.19 8.70
CA ILE A 324 -2.30 0.35 7.33
C ILE A 324 -2.45 1.81 6.91
N HIS A 325 -1.35 2.39 6.42
CA HIS A 325 -1.20 3.82 6.16
C HIS A 325 -0.77 4.06 4.71
N PRO A 326 -1.71 4.26 3.77
CA PRO A 326 -1.37 4.73 2.44
C PRO A 326 -0.80 6.16 2.47
N VAL A 327 0.35 6.33 1.83
CA VAL A 327 1.03 7.61 1.63
C VAL A 327 1.37 7.74 0.15
N LEU A 328 0.77 8.71 -0.53
CA LEU A 328 0.93 8.87 -1.98
C LEU A 328 1.47 10.25 -2.36
N SER A 329 2.21 10.31 -3.45
CA SER A 329 2.61 11.57 -4.10
C SER A 329 1.90 11.76 -5.44
N ALA A 330 1.48 12.97 -5.78
CA ALA A 330 0.83 13.28 -7.07
C ALA A 330 1.28 14.64 -7.64
N ASP A 331 1.18 14.82 -8.96
CA ASP A 331 1.52 16.11 -9.59
C ASP A 331 0.46 17.16 -9.25
N ARG A 332 -0.81 16.77 -9.23
CA ARG A 332 -1.97 17.64 -9.00
C ARG A 332 -3.00 16.95 -8.12
N TRP A 333 -3.81 17.74 -7.42
CA TRP A 333 -4.96 17.22 -6.66
C TRP A 333 -6.00 16.54 -7.56
N GLY A 334 -6.13 17.00 -8.82
CA GLY A 334 -7.02 16.40 -9.81
C GLY A 334 -6.63 14.98 -10.26
N ASP A 335 -5.38 14.56 -10.03
CA ASP A 335 -4.95 13.18 -10.33
C ASP A 335 -5.52 12.17 -9.31
N ILE A 336 -5.97 12.64 -8.15
CA ILE A 336 -6.51 11.81 -7.07
C ILE A 336 -8.03 11.92 -7.12
N ARG A 337 -8.70 10.81 -7.44
CA ARG A 337 -10.18 10.78 -7.47
C ARG A 337 -10.77 11.15 -6.11
N PRO A 338 -11.94 11.81 -6.07
CA PRO A 338 -12.60 12.20 -4.83
C PRO A 338 -12.75 11.05 -3.82
N ALA A 339 -13.12 9.85 -4.29
CA ALA A 339 -13.29 8.68 -3.44
C ALA A 339 -12.04 8.33 -2.61
N LEU A 340 -10.83 8.47 -3.19
CA LEU A 340 -9.59 8.27 -2.44
C LEU A 340 -9.20 9.53 -1.66
N ARG A 341 -9.30 10.70 -2.28
CA ARG A 341 -8.91 11.99 -1.69
C ARG A 341 -9.64 12.30 -0.39
N ASP A 342 -10.92 11.96 -0.30
CA ASP A 342 -11.76 12.26 0.86
C ASP A 342 -11.47 11.31 2.05
N ARG A 343 -10.80 10.17 1.78
CA ARG A 343 -10.27 9.25 2.79
C ARG A 343 -8.86 9.61 3.25
N ILE A 344 -8.24 10.64 2.68
CA ILE A 344 -6.88 11.08 3.01
C ILE A 344 -6.97 12.48 3.65
N PRO A 345 -7.09 12.55 5.00
CA PRO A 345 -7.25 13.81 5.70
C PRO A 345 -5.95 14.63 5.75
N ALA A 346 -4.79 13.97 5.89
CA ALA A 346 -3.52 14.70 5.91
C ALA A 346 -3.10 15.08 4.49
N ARG A 347 -2.82 16.38 4.30
CA ARG A 347 -2.48 16.97 3.01
C ARG A 347 -1.23 17.81 3.11
N LEU A 348 -0.25 17.52 2.27
CA LEU A 348 0.96 18.30 2.16
C LEU A 348 1.06 18.85 0.74
N GLN A 349 1.03 20.18 0.60
CA GLN A 349 1.07 20.81 -0.71
C GLN A 349 2.39 21.55 -0.92
N LEU A 350 3.25 20.98 -1.75
CA LEU A 350 4.40 21.66 -2.31
C LEU A 350 3.93 22.63 -3.40
N ARG A 351 4.86 23.42 -3.95
CA ARG A 351 4.52 24.38 -5.01
C ARG A 351 3.71 23.72 -6.14
N PRO A 352 2.45 24.12 -6.37
CA PRO A 352 1.63 23.53 -7.42
C PRO A 352 2.06 24.02 -8.80
N ILE A 353 1.67 23.29 -9.86
CA ILE A 353 1.88 23.71 -11.25
C ILE A 353 1.01 24.93 -11.55
N ASP A 354 -0.26 24.88 -11.14
CA ASP A 354 -1.21 25.99 -11.20
C ASP A 354 -1.70 26.31 -9.77
N PRO A 355 -1.50 27.54 -9.25
CA PRO A 355 -2.07 27.95 -7.97
C PRO A 355 -3.59 27.80 -7.86
N ALA A 356 -4.33 27.80 -8.98
CA ALA A 356 -5.78 27.60 -8.99
C ALA A 356 -6.20 26.18 -8.56
N ASP A 357 -5.31 25.19 -8.73
CA ASP A 357 -5.54 23.79 -8.34
C ASP A 357 -5.25 23.56 -6.83
N SER A 358 -4.99 24.61 -6.06
CA SER A 358 -4.60 24.51 -4.65
C SER A 358 -5.73 24.01 -3.75
N ALA A 359 -5.37 23.15 -2.79
CA ALA A 359 -6.24 22.77 -1.68
C ALA A 359 -6.19 23.78 -0.51
N TYR A 360 -5.31 24.78 -0.59
CA TYR A 360 -5.07 25.80 0.42
C TYR A 360 -5.49 27.20 -0.08
N ASP A 361 -5.46 28.19 0.81
CA ASP A 361 -5.74 29.57 0.44
C ASP A 361 -4.87 30.04 -0.74
N LEU A 362 -5.49 30.73 -1.69
CA LEU A 362 -4.86 31.14 -2.93
C LEU A 362 -3.75 32.18 -2.71
N ARG A 363 -3.90 33.08 -1.73
CA ARG A 363 -2.87 34.07 -1.41
C ARG A 363 -1.66 33.39 -0.79
N ALA A 364 -1.89 32.49 0.17
CA ALA A 364 -0.82 31.69 0.78
C ALA A 364 -0.07 30.85 -0.27
N THR A 365 -0.81 30.25 -1.21
CA THR A 365 -0.24 29.46 -2.31
C THR A 365 0.63 30.32 -3.23
N ARG A 366 0.17 31.51 -3.62
CA ARG A 366 0.94 32.44 -4.45
C ARG A 366 2.18 32.98 -3.73
N GLY A 367 2.13 33.12 -2.41
CA GLY A 367 3.24 33.53 -1.56
C GLY A 367 4.25 32.41 -1.24
N LEU A 368 4.02 31.18 -1.69
CA LEU A 368 4.92 30.07 -1.43
C LEU A 368 6.22 30.21 -2.23
N ALA A 369 7.36 30.23 -1.54
CA ALA A 369 8.68 30.35 -2.18
C ALA A 369 8.94 29.21 -3.19
N SER A 370 9.77 29.47 -4.20
CA SER A 370 10.16 28.48 -5.22
C SER A 370 11.20 27.47 -4.75
N THR A 371 11.60 27.53 -3.47
CA THR A 371 12.55 26.60 -2.86
C THR A 371 11.97 25.18 -2.83
N PRO A 372 12.69 24.16 -3.35
CA PRO A 372 12.28 22.77 -3.22
C PRO A 372 12.10 22.36 -1.75
N GLY A 373 11.10 21.54 -1.47
CA GLY A 373 10.73 21.16 -0.10
C GLY A 373 9.92 22.21 0.66
N ARG A 374 9.73 23.42 0.11
CA ARG A 374 8.82 24.42 0.70
C ARG A 374 7.37 24.01 0.46
N THR A 375 6.59 23.92 1.54
CA THR A 375 5.21 23.43 1.50
C THR A 375 4.28 24.26 2.37
N LEU A 376 2.98 24.16 2.11
CA LEU A 376 1.91 24.61 2.99
C LEU A 376 1.37 23.42 3.80
N GLY A 377 1.27 23.62 5.11
CA GLY A 377 0.59 22.72 6.03
C GLY A 377 -0.74 23.29 6.55
N PRO A 378 -1.36 22.61 7.54
CA PRO A 378 -2.61 23.05 8.15
C PRO A 378 -2.59 24.52 8.58
N GLY A 379 -3.69 25.23 8.34
CA GLY A 379 -3.77 26.67 8.60
C GLY A 379 -2.93 27.54 7.66
N SER A 380 -2.51 27.00 6.51
CA SER A 380 -1.66 27.68 5.51
C SER A 380 -0.31 28.14 6.07
N CYS A 381 0.22 27.44 7.08
CA CYS A 381 1.57 27.69 7.59
C CYS A 381 2.62 27.24 6.56
N GLN A 382 3.68 28.03 6.39
CA GLN A 382 4.81 27.61 5.56
C GLN A 382 5.71 26.66 6.35
N ILE A 383 6.12 25.59 5.70
CA ILE A 383 6.98 24.55 6.27
C ILE A 383 8.13 24.32 5.30
N GLN A 384 9.35 24.21 5.84
CA GLN A 384 10.48 23.69 5.09
C GLN A 384 10.64 22.21 5.43
N LEU A 385 10.47 21.33 4.43
CA LEU A 385 10.76 19.91 4.59
C LEU A 385 12.26 19.68 4.79
N ALA A 386 12.57 18.77 5.70
CA ALA A 386 13.91 18.28 5.92
C ALA A 386 14.35 17.32 4.80
N LEU A 387 15.63 17.33 4.50
CA LEU A 387 16.32 16.34 3.67
C LEU A 387 16.55 15.08 4.51
N PRO A 388 16.43 13.88 3.91
CA PRO A 388 16.55 12.61 4.61
C PRO A 388 18.02 12.25 4.90
N ARG A 389 18.69 13.07 5.72
CA ARG A 389 20.10 12.98 6.08
C ARG A 389 20.33 13.32 7.56
N VAL A 390 21.39 12.78 8.15
CA VAL A 390 21.73 12.87 9.59
C VAL A 390 23.21 13.20 9.84
N ASP A 391 23.82 13.88 8.89
CA ASP A 391 25.23 14.30 8.85
C ASP A 391 25.38 15.81 9.12
N GLY A 392 24.42 16.42 9.83
CA GLY A 392 24.41 17.86 10.12
C GLY A 392 24.20 18.77 8.90
N GLY A 393 23.91 18.22 7.73
CA GLY A 393 23.74 19.02 6.50
C GLY A 393 25.05 19.44 5.85
N ASP A 394 26.12 18.65 6.00
CA ASP A 394 27.43 18.90 5.39
C ASP A 394 27.32 19.16 3.87
N PRO A 395 27.68 20.35 3.36
CA PRO A 395 27.61 20.67 1.95
C PRO A 395 28.55 19.84 1.07
N ALA A 396 29.57 19.20 1.65
CA ALA A 396 30.48 18.30 0.92
C ALA A 396 29.83 16.95 0.56
N ILE A 397 28.78 16.55 1.26
CA ILE A 397 28.09 15.27 1.04
C ILE A 397 26.81 15.51 0.23
N ASP A 398 26.76 14.87 -0.94
CA ASP A 398 25.57 14.87 -1.79
C ASP A 398 24.35 14.24 -1.07
N PRO A 399 23.16 14.87 -1.12
CA PRO A 399 21.98 14.38 -0.41
C PRO A 399 21.56 12.94 -0.75
N ASP A 400 21.74 12.47 -1.99
CA ASP A 400 21.40 11.08 -2.35
C ASP A 400 22.38 10.10 -1.72
N THR A 401 23.65 10.48 -1.63
CA THR A 401 24.68 9.70 -0.94
C THR A 401 24.43 9.66 0.56
N ALA A 402 24.14 10.80 1.19
CA ALA A 402 23.79 10.87 2.61
C ALA A 402 22.57 10.00 2.95
N PHE A 403 21.55 9.98 2.07
CA PHE A 403 20.37 9.12 2.25
C PHE A 403 20.70 7.63 2.15
N ARG A 404 21.50 7.22 1.15
CA ARG A 404 21.93 5.81 1.03
C ARG A 404 22.75 5.37 2.24
N ASP A 405 23.62 6.25 2.74
CA ASP A 405 24.43 5.96 3.93
C ASP A 405 23.56 5.85 5.19
N LEU A 406 22.55 6.71 5.34
CA LEU A 406 21.54 6.60 6.40
C LEU A 406 20.86 5.23 6.36
N VAL A 407 20.39 4.80 5.18
CA VAL A 407 19.73 3.49 4.99
C VAL A 407 20.67 2.33 5.33
N LYS A 408 21.89 2.33 4.78
CA LYS A 408 22.88 1.25 5.00
C LYS A 408 23.31 1.12 6.45
N ARG A 409 23.43 2.22 7.17
CA ARG A 409 23.88 2.22 8.58
C ARG A 409 22.81 1.73 9.55
N ARG A 410 21.59 1.45 9.07
CA ARG A 410 20.52 0.84 9.88
C ARG A 410 20.67 -0.67 9.91
N ALA A 411 21.63 -1.13 10.72
CA ALA A 411 21.62 -2.49 11.23
C ALA A 411 20.65 -2.56 12.42
N HIS A 412 19.78 -3.56 12.43
CA HIS A 412 18.86 -3.80 13.55
C HIS A 412 18.94 -5.27 13.98
N PRO A 413 19.05 -5.58 15.28
CA PRO A 413 19.14 -6.96 15.76
C PRO A 413 17.80 -7.72 15.66
N GLY A 414 16.67 -7.02 15.53
CA GLY A 414 15.35 -7.64 15.36
C GLY A 414 15.11 -8.22 13.96
N PRO A 415 14.06 -9.02 13.78
CA PRO A 415 13.71 -9.54 12.45
C PRO A 415 13.35 -8.37 11.51
N PRO A 416 13.78 -8.44 10.23
CA PRO A 416 13.41 -7.43 9.25
C PRO A 416 11.92 -7.52 8.89
N ALA A 417 11.43 -6.50 8.19
CA ALA A 417 10.08 -6.46 7.66
C ALA A 417 9.81 -7.67 6.76
N PRO A 418 8.63 -8.32 6.88
CA PRO A 418 8.29 -9.48 6.06
C PRO A 418 8.36 -9.15 4.55
N PRO A 419 9.08 -9.93 3.74
CA PRO A 419 9.15 -9.69 2.31
C PRO A 419 7.81 -9.98 1.64
N VAL A 420 7.55 -9.35 0.49
CA VAL A 420 6.39 -9.72 -0.34
C VAL A 420 6.66 -11.08 -0.98
N PRO A 421 5.88 -12.12 -0.65
CA PRO A 421 6.15 -13.44 -1.17
C PRO A 421 5.74 -13.48 -2.65
N LEU A 422 6.66 -13.95 -3.49
CA LEU A 422 6.44 -14.10 -4.93
C LEU A 422 5.98 -15.53 -5.22
N LEU A 423 5.22 -15.69 -6.31
CA LEU A 423 4.89 -17.01 -6.82
C LEU A 423 6.21 -17.63 -7.29
N PRO A 424 6.64 -18.76 -6.70
CA PRO A 424 7.87 -19.40 -7.11
C PRO A 424 7.79 -19.85 -8.56
N LEU A 425 8.92 -19.73 -9.27
CA LEU A 425 9.05 -20.21 -10.65
C LEU A 425 8.91 -21.74 -10.75
N THR A 426 9.14 -22.44 -9.65
CA THR A 426 9.02 -23.90 -9.57
C THR A 426 8.46 -24.29 -8.22
N VAL A 427 7.45 -25.16 -8.22
CA VAL A 427 6.84 -25.71 -7.01
C VAL A 427 7.25 -27.18 -6.91
N PRO A 428 8.16 -27.54 -6.00
CA PRO A 428 8.63 -28.91 -5.87
C PRO A 428 7.54 -29.80 -5.26
N LEU A 429 7.13 -30.84 -6.01
CA LEU A 429 6.11 -31.78 -5.57
C LEU A 429 6.56 -32.59 -4.33
N GLY A 430 7.87 -32.79 -4.15
CA GLY A 430 8.43 -33.55 -3.03
C GLY A 430 8.23 -32.92 -1.65
N GLU A 431 8.00 -31.61 -1.59
CA GLU A 431 7.91 -30.84 -0.33
C GLU A 431 6.47 -30.74 0.21
N MET A 432 5.50 -31.34 -0.47
CA MET A 432 4.10 -31.32 -0.06
C MET A 432 3.83 -32.22 1.16
N ASP A 433 2.92 -31.79 2.04
CA ASP A 433 2.43 -32.62 3.15
C ASP A 433 1.47 -33.71 2.65
N TRP A 434 2.05 -34.80 2.14
CA TRP A 434 1.29 -35.94 1.61
C TRP A 434 0.44 -36.66 2.66
N VAL A 435 0.68 -36.46 3.96
CA VAL A 435 -0.16 -37.04 5.01
C VAL A 435 -1.49 -36.29 5.06
N GLU A 436 -1.44 -34.97 5.05
CA GLU A 436 -2.63 -34.12 5.01
C GLU A 436 -3.45 -34.35 3.74
N TRP A 437 -2.81 -34.36 2.57
CA TRP A 437 -3.49 -34.58 1.29
C TRP A 437 -4.19 -35.93 1.22
N ARG A 438 -3.56 -37.01 1.70
CA ARG A 438 -4.19 -38.33 1.83
C ARG A 438 -5.40 -38.30 2.75
N ARG A 439 -5.29 -37.63 3.91
CA ARG A 439 -6.39 -37.54 4.88
C ARG A 439 -7.60 -36.82 4.28
N ARG A 440 -7.37 -35.75 3.51
CA ARG A 440 -8.44 -35.00 2.83
C ARG A 440 -8.96 -35.68 1.57
N ARG A 441 -8.21 -36.62 1.01
CA ARG A 441 -8.44 -37.23 -0.32
C ARG A 441 -8.53 -36.19 -1.45
N GLU A 442 -7.77 -35.11 -1.30
CA GLU A 442 -7.65 -34.03 -2.29
C GLU A 442 -6.27 -34.12 -2.96
N VAL A 443 -6.19 -33.70 -4.22
CA VAL A 443 -4.94 -33.68 -5.00
C VAL A 443 -4.47 -32.23 -5.18
N PRO A 444 -3.21 -31.89 -4.87
CA PRO A 444 -2.71 -30.53 -5.09
C PRO A 444 -2.49 -30.27 -6.59
N LEU A 445 -3.12 -29.23 -7.13
CA LEU A 445 -2.87 -28.78 -8.52
C LEU A 445 -1.65 -27.85 -8.64
N GLY A 446 -1.37 -27.11 -7.57
CA GLY A 446 -0.40 -26.03 -7.56
C GLY A 446 -0.65 -25.12 -6.37
N ILE A 447 -0.19 -23.88 -6.45
CA ILE A 447 -0.40 -22.84 -5.44
C ILE A 447 -1.11 -21.65 -6.09
N ALA A 448 -2.03 -21.04 -5.37
CA ALA A 448 -2.77 -19.88 -5.86
C ALA A 448 -1.90 -18.63 -5.78
N ASP A 449 -1.95 -17.78 -6.80
CA ASP A 449 -1.28 -16.47 -6.78
C ASP A 449 -1.86 -15.53 -5.70
N ALA A 450 -3.13 -15.73 -5.33
CA ALA A 450 -3.82 -14.86 -4.39
C ALA A 450 -3.22 -14.93 -2.98
N ASP A 451 -2.96 -16.13 -2.48
CA ASP A 451 -2.55 -16.37 -1.10
C ASP A 451 -1.33 -17.28 -0.94
N LEU A 452 -0.78 -17.80 -2.04
CA LEU A 452 0.28 -18.81 -2.11
C LEU A 452 -0.06 -20.10 -1.37
N ARG A 453 -1.35 -20.34 -1.11
CA ARG A 453 -1.81 -21.60 -0.55
C ARG A 453 -1.99 -22.62 -1.67
N PRO A 454 -1.79 -23.92 -1.37
CA PRO A 454 -2.07 -24.96 -2.32
C PRO A 454 -3.54 -24.95 -2.79
N VAL A 455 -3.75 -25.22 -4.07
CA VAL A 455 -5.08 -25.35 -4.68
C VAL A 455 -5.48 -26.83 -4.67
N PRO A 456 -6.48 -27.23 -3.86
CA PRO A 456 -6.97 -28.59 -3.85
C PRO A 456 -7.80 -28.89 -5.11
N PHE A 457 -7.72 -30.12 -5.58
CA PHE A 457 -8.60 -30.67 -6.59
C PHE A 457 -9.17 -31.99 -6.11
N ASP A 458 -10.50 -32.01 -5.98
CA ASP A 458 -11.25 -33.18 -5.57
C ASP A 458 -11.84 -33.87 -6.81
N LEU A 459 -11.35 -35.09 -7.07
CA LEU A 459 -11.79 -35.96 -8.15
C LEU A 459 -13.07 -36.71 -7.82
N LEU A 460 -13.49 -36.72 -6.55
CA LEU A 460 -14.58 -37.53 -6.03
C LEU A 460 -15.89 -36.75 -5.96
N VAL A 461 -15.84 -35.42 -6.15
CA VAL A 461 -17.04 -34.59 -6.28
C VAL A 461 -17.57 -34.69 -7.72
N PRO A 462 -18.86 -35.08 -7.91
CA PRO A 462 -19.44 -35.32 -9.24
C PRO A 462 -19.31 -34.16 -10.23
N ASP A 463 -19.35 -32.92 -9.73
CA ASP A 463 -19.35 -31.72 -10.57
C ASP A 463 -17.95 -31.26 -10.99
N THR A 464 -16.88 -31.88 -10.48
CA THR A 464 -15.47 -31.45 -10.72
C THR A 464 -14.57 -32.54 -11.31
N GLN A 465 -15.14 -33.64 -11.82
CA GLN A 465 -14.39 -34.82 -12.26
C GLN A 465 -13.57 -34.63 -13.54
N HIS A 466 -13.83 -33.56 -14.28
CA HIS A 466 -13.18 -33.29 -15.58
C HIS A 466 -12.33 -32.04 -15.51
N LEU A 467 -11.10 -32.14 -16.00
CA LEU A 467 -10.13 -31.06 -16.04
C LEU A 467 -9.62 -30.87 -17.47
N VAL A 468 -9.63 -29.61 -17.95
CA VAL A 468 -9.05 -29.23 -19.24
C VAL A 468 -7.87 -28.30 -18.97
N VAL A 469 -6.71 -28.64 -19.53
CA VAL A 469 -5.47 -27.85 -19.39
C VAL A 469 -5.11 -27.23 -20.73
N CYS A 470 -5.27 -25.91 -20.82
CA CYS A 470 -4.99 -25.13 -22.02
C CYS A 470 -3.70 -24.33 -21.87
N GLY A 471 -3.01 -24.07 -22.98
CA GLY A 471 -1.88 -23.15 -23.02
C GLY A 471 -1.03 -23.31 -24.27
N ASP A 472 -0.13 -22.37 -24.50
CA ASP A 472 0.70 -22.30 -25.70
C ASP A 472 1.77 -23.40 -25.77
N ALA A 473 2.46 -23.48 -26.91
CA ALA A 473 3.59 -24.40 -27.05
C ALA A 473 4.65 -24.13 -25.97
N ARG A 474 5.15 -25.20 -25.33
CA ARG A 474 6.17 -25.15 -24.26
C ARG A 474 5.79 -24.42 -22.97
N CYS A 475 4.50 -24.19 -22.69
CA CYS A 475 4.05 -23.61 -21.41
C CYS A 475 3.99 -24.59 -20.21
N GLY A 476 4.46 -25.84 -20.38
CA GLY A 476 4.49 -26.83 -19.29
C GLY A 476 3.29 -27.77 -19.16
N LYS A 477 2.37 -27.84 -20.16
CA LYS A 477 1.21 -28.77 -20.13
C LYS A 477 1.59 -30.22 -19.79
N THR A 478 2.60 -30.78 -20.45
CA THR A 478 3.07 -32.14 -20.18
C THR A 478 3.64 -32.26 -18.77
N SER A 479 4.43 -31.28 -18.33
CA SER A 479 4.97 -31.24 -16.97
C SER A 479 3.86 -31.20 -15.91
N PHE A 480 2.81 -30.41 -16.14
CA PHE A 480 1.63 -30.35 -15.29
C PHE A 480 0.92 -31.69 -15.22
N LEU A 481 0.65 -32.34 -16.36
CA LEU A 481 0.00 -33.65 -16.38
C LEU A 481 0.84 -34.70 -15.64
N ARG A 482 2.16 -34.72 -15.83
CA ARG A 482 3.06 -35.61 -15.06
C ARG A 482 2.97 -35.35 -13.56
N ALA A 483 3.00 -34.08 -13.15
CA ALA A 483 2.88 -33.70 -11.75
C ALA A 483 1.54 -34.13 -11.15
N LEU A 484 0.44 -33.94 -11.88
CA LEU A 484 -0.90 -34.35 -11.47
C LEU A 484 -1.00 -35.87 -11.29
N LEU A 485 -0.52 -36.65 -12.27
CA LEU A 485 -0.50 -38.12 -12.19
C LEU A 485 0.33 -38.61 -10.98
N LEU A 486 1.50 -38.02 -10.77
CA LEU A 486 2.34 -38.33 -9.60
C LEU A 486 1.71 -37.90 -8.28
N ALA A 487 0.94 -36.80 -8.25
CA ALA A 487 0.21 -36.38 -7.06
C ALA A 487 -0.94 -37.33 -6.75
N MET A 488 -1.70 -37.75 -7.76
CA MET A 488 -2.80 -38.71 -7.61
C MET A 488 -2.30 -40.06 -7.07
N THR A 489 -1.20 -40.59 -7.60
CA THR A 489 -0.59 -41.85 -7.10
C THR A 489 0.01 -41.75 -5.70
N ARG A 490 0.22 -40.52 -5.18
CA ARG A 490 0.61 -40.31 -3.78
C ARG A 490 -0.58 -40.24 -2.85
N VAL A 491 -1.75 -39.81 -3.32
CA VAL A 491 -2.96 -39.62 -2.52
C VAL A 491 -3.87 -40.85 -2.53
N LEU A 492 -3.99 -41.51 -3.68
CA LEU A 492 -4.91 -42.61 -3.95
C LEU A 492 -4.15 -43.91 -4.22
N SER A 493 -4.70 -45.05 -3.81
CA SER A 493 -4.13 -46.37 -4.06
C SER A 493 -4.50 -46.92 -5.46
N PRO A 494 -3.82 -47.97 -5.95
CA PRO A 494 -4.14 -48.61 -7.23
C PRO A 494 -5.55 -49.21 -7.29
N GLU A 495 -6.16 -49.53 -6.14
CA GLU A 495 -7.54 -49.98 -6.03
C GLU A 495 -8.54 -48.82 -6.10
N GLU A 496 -8.10 -47.59 -5.85
CA GLU A 496 -8.95 -46.38 -5.86
C GLU A 496 -8.89 -45.64 -7.20
N VAL A 497 -7.72 -45.65 -7.87
CA VAL A 497 -7.52 -44.95 -9.13
C VAL A 497 -6.75 -45.80 -10.14
N ARG A 498 -7.18 -45.73 -11.40
CA ARG A 498 -6.54 -46.39 -12.54
C ARG A 498 -6.39 -45.40 -13.69
N PHE A 499 -5.24 -45.42 -14.36
CA PHE A 499 -4.92 -44.52 -15.46
C PHE A 499 -4.95 -45.23 -16.81
N HIS A 500 -5.68 -44.63 -17.75
CA HIS A 500 -5.62 -44.97 -19.18
C HIS A 500 -5.02 -43.76 -19.90
N LEU A 501 -3.82 -43.92 -20.47
CA LEU A 501 -3.05 -42.81 -21.03
C LEU A 501 -3.11 -42.83 -22.56
N ILE A 502 -3.48 -41.71 -23.16
CA ILE A 502 -3.38 -41.47 -24.60
C ILE A 502 -2.30 -40.40 -24.80
N ASP A 503 -1.12 -40.81 -25.26
CA ASP A 503 0.07 -39.97 -25.34
C ASP A 503 0.83 -40.21 -26.64
N ILE A 504 0.29 -39.69 -27.73
CA ILE A 504 0.85 -39.82 -29.08
C ILE A 504 2.26 -39.19 -29.18
N ARG A 505 2.57 -38.20 -28.32
CA ARG A 505 3.87 -37.52 -28.29
C ARG A 505 4.87 -38.15 -27.31
N ARG A 506 4.47 -39.20 -26.58
CA ARG A 506 5.32 -39.94 -25.64
C ARG A 506 5.94 -39.07 -24.54
N GLY A 507 5.24 -38.00 -24.12
CA GLY A 507 5.68 -37.10 -23.05
C GLY A 507 5.39 -37.59 -21.63
N LEU A 508 4.57 -38.62 -21.48
CA LEU A 508 4.08 -39.22 -20.22
C LEU A 508 4.64 -40.64 -19.99
N LEU A 509 5.69 -41.02 -20.72
CA LEU A 509 6.44 -42.26 -20.44
C LEU A 509 6.90 -42.28 -18.98
N ASP A 510 6.67 -43.41 -18.31
CA ASP A 510 7.00 -43.66 -16.90
C ASP A 510 6.39 -42.65 -15.91
N ALA A 511 5.36 -41.89 -16.32
CA ALA A 511 4.69 -40.93 -15.43
C ALA A 511 3.86 -41.63 -14.33
N VAL A 512 3.48 -42.88 -14.55
CA VAL A 512 2.58 -43.67 -13.69
C VAL A 512 3.21 -45.05 -13.45
N PRO A 513 3.28 -45.54 -12.20
CA PRO A 513 3.76 -46.89 -11.92
C PRO A 513 2.85 -47.96 -12.53
N ALA A 514 3.42 -49.09 -12.94
CA ALA A 514 2.69 -50.18 -13.62
C ALA A 514 1.46 -50.67 -12.86
N ALA A 515 1.49 -50.66 -11.52
CA ALA A 515 0.36 -51.07 -10.67
C ALA A 515 -0.92 -50.25 -10.90
N TYR A 516 -0.79 -48.98 -11.34
CA TYR A 516 -1.92 -48.07 -11.58
C TYR A 516 -2.35 -48.00 -13.06
N LEU A 517 -1.60 -48.64 -13.97
CA LEU A 517 -1.82 -48.50 -15.41
C LEU A 517 -2.86 -49.52 -15.91
N GLY A 518 -3.93 -49.03 -16.52
CA GLY A 518 -4.94 -49.84 -17.22
C GLY A 518 -4.67 -49.99 -18.72
N GLY A 519 -4.06 -48.96 -19.34
CA GLY A 519 -3.66 -48.99 -20.74
C GLY A 519 -2.88 -47.75 -21.15
N HIS A 520 -2.02 -47.88 -22.17
CA HIS A 520 -1.22 -46.78 -22.69
C HIS A 520 -1.14 -46.82 -24.22
N ALA A 521 -1.76 -45.86 -24.89
CA ALA A 521 -1.68 -45.68 -26.34
C ALA A 521 -0.64 -44.62 -26.71
N MET A 522 0.42 -45.04 -27.43
CA MET A 522 1.49 -44.16 -27.92
C MET A 522 1.41 -43.86 -29.42
N THR A 523 0.43 -44.44 -30.11
CA THR A 523 0.16 -44.27 -31.54
C THR A 523 -1.34 -44.10 -31.75
N ALA A 524 -1.74 -43.46 -32.86
CA ALA A 524 -3.16 -43.31 -33.20
C ALA A 524 -3.88 -44.66 -33.34
N SER A 525 -3.21 -45.67 -33.92
CA SER A 525 -3.77 -47.02 -34.09
C SER A 525 -4.04 -47.75 -32.77
N ALA A 526 -3.29 -47.45 -31.70
CA ALA A 526 -3.46 -48.07 -30.39
C ALA A 526 -4.58 -47.43 -29.55
N VAL A 527 -5.05 -46.23 -29.92
CA VAL A 527 -6.07 -45.49 -29.14
C VAL A 527 -7.38 -46.26 -29.06
N GLU A 528 -7.82 -46.83 -30.17
CA GLU A 528 -9.09 -47.56 -30.22
C GLU A 528 -9.12 -48.73 -29.22
N GLY A 529 -8.04 -49.52 -29.15
CA GLY A 529 -7.95 -50.63 -28.19
C GLY A 529 -8.04 -50.16 -26.73
N VAL A 530 -7.37 -49.06 -26.37
CA VAL A 530 -7.41 -48.50 -25.01
C VAL A 530 -8.80 -47.96 -24.67
N VAL A 531 -9.47 -47.29 -25.61
CA VAL A 531 -10.82 -46.74 -25.40
C VAL A 531 -11.87 -47.85 -25.28
N VAL A 532 -11.76 -48.91 -26.09
CA VAL A 532 -12.67 -50.07 -26.01
C VAL A 532 -12.53 -50.75 -24.65
N SER A 533 -11.31 -51.02 -24.19
CA SER A 533 -11.04 -51.57 -22.86
C SER A 533 -11.65 -50.70 -21.75
N LEU A 534 -11.40 -49.39 -21.78
CA LEU A 534 -11.97 -48.45 -20.80
C LEU A 534 -13.50 -48.45 -20.81
N ARG A 535 -14.13 -48.51 -21.99
CA ARG A 535 -15.59 -48.58 -22.12
C ARG A 535 -16.17 -49.83 -21.48
N GLU A 536 -15.54 -50.98 -21.68
CA GLU A 536 -15.95 -52.25 -21.05
C GLU A 536 -15.83 -52.19 -19.53
N GLU A 537 -14.75 -51.61 -19.00
CA GLU A 537 -14.57 -51.41 -17.55
C GLU A 537 -15.62 -50.46 -16.95
N LEU A 538 -15.94 -49.36 -17.65
CA LEU A 538 -16.96 -48.41 -17.20
C LEU A 538 -18.38 -48.98 -17.30
N ALA A 539 -18.69 -49.78 -18.33
CA ALA A 539 -20.00 -50.40 -18.49
C ALA A 539 -20.36 -51.32 -17.30
N GLN A 540 -19.38 -52.01 -16.72
CA GLN A 540 -19.56 -52.84 -15.51
C GLN A 540 -19.87 -52.03 -14.24
N ARG A 541 -19.71 -50.71 -14.29
CA ARG A 541 -19.94 -49.76 -13.19
C ARG A 541 -21.18 -48.89 -13.41
N VAL A 542 -21.91 -49.08 -14.50
CA VAL A 542 -23.20 -48.42 -14.70
C VAL A 542 -24.24 -49.12 -13.81
N PRO A 543 -24.91 -48.39 -12.90
CA PRO A 543 -25.96 -48.99 -12.07
C PRO A 543 -27.09 -49.53 -12.94
N PRO A 544 -27.68 -50.69 -12.61
CA PRO A 544 -28.83 -51.23 -13.33
C PRO A 544 -30.03 -50.27 -13.26
N ALA A 545 -30.88 -50.29 -14.27
CA ALA A 545 -32.09 -49.46 -14.30
C ALA A 545 -33.00 -49.80 -13.10
N GLY A 546 -33.35 -48.79 -12.29
CA GLY A 546 -34.12 -48.97 -11.05
C GLY A 546 -33.29 -49.23 -9.79
N ALA A 547 -31.95 -49.11 -9.87
CA ALA A 547 -31.04 -49.24 -8.74
C ALA A 547 -31.45 -48.39 -7.52
N GLY A 548 -31.56 -49.04 -6.36
CA GLY A 548 -31.79 -48.36 -5.10
C GLY A 548 -30.54 -47.63 -4.60
N ARG A 549 -30.70 -46.84 -3.54
CA ARG A 549 -29.59 -46.06 -2.93
C ARG A 549 -28.41 -46.93 -2.49
N ARG A 550 -28.66 -48.20 -2.14
CA ARG A 550 -27.65 -49.20 -1.78
C ARG A 550 -26.87 -49.71 -2.98
N ASP A 551 -27.54 -50.02 -4.09
CA ASP A 551 -26.91 -50.51 -5.32
C ASP A 551 -26.00 -49.43 -5.92
N LEU A 552 -26.42 -48.16 -5.84
CA LEU A 552 -25.59 -47.02 -6.22
C LEU A 552 -24.33 -46.91 -5.36
N ALA A 553 -24.45 -47.12 -4.04
CA ALA A 553 -23.31 -47.07 -3.12
C ALA A 553 -22.35 -48.26 -3.32
N GLU A 554 -22.87 -49.47 -3.53
CA GLU A 554 -22.08 -50.67 -3.79
C GLU A 554 -21.34 -50.57 -5.14
N THR A 555 -21.98 -50.01 -6.17
CA THR A 555 -21.37 -49.80 -7.49
C THR A 555 -20.26 -48.73 -7.44
N ALA A 556 -20.49 -47.64 -6.70
CA ALA A 556 -19.49 -46.58 -6.50
C ALA A 556 -18.28 -47.04 -5.65
N ALA A 557 -18.47 -47.99 -4.73
CA ALA A 557 -17.43 -48.49 -3.84
C ALA A 557 -16.58 -49.63 -4.43
N ARG A 558 -16.83 -50.06 -5.67
CA ARG A 558 -16.08 -51.17 -6.29
C ARG A 558 -14.60 -50.80 -6.52
N PRO A 559 -13.64 -51.55 -5.93
CA PRO A 559 -12.23 -51.30 -6.15
C PRO A 559 -11.84 -51.60 -7.60
N TRP A 560 -10.85 -50.89 -8.13
CA TRP A 560 -10.22 -51.24 -9.39
C TRP A 560 -9.44 -52.55 -9.22
N PRO A 561 -9.46 -53.45 -10.23
CA PRO A 561 -8.61 -54.63 -10.21
C PRO A 561 -7.14 -54.22 -10.07
N ARG A 562 -6.33 -54.99 -9.34
CA ARG A 562 -4.88 -54.72 -9.33
C ARG A 562 -4.32 -54.95 -10.72
N GLY A 563 -3.55 -54.00 -11.24
CA GLY A 563 -2.89 -54.14 -12.54
C GLY A 563 -2.05 -55.42 -12.57
N GLY A 564 -2.48 -56.37 -13.40
CA GLY A 564 -1.67 -57.54 -13.73
C GLY A 564 -0.65 -57.14 -14.79
N ALA A 565 0.58 -57.63 -14.64
CA ALA A 565 1.54 -57.72 -15.75
C ALA A 565 0.97 -58.68 -16.80
N GLY A 566 0.03 -58.20 -17.60
CA GLY A 566 -0.64 -58.94 -18.66
C GLY A 566 -0.16 -58.45 -20.02
N GLY A 567 0.73 -59.22 -20.64
CA GLY A 567 1.00 -59.17 -22.08
C GLY A 567 2.18 -58.30 -22.49
N ARG A 568 3.18 -58.96 -23.09
CA ARG A 568 4.30 -58.37 -23.83
C ARG A 568 3.84 -57.64 -25.09
#